data_AF-A0A956E8K5-F1
#
_entry.id   AF-A0A956E8K5-F1
#
_cell.length_a   1.000
_cell.length_b   1.000
_cell.length_c   1.000
_cell.angle_alpha   90.00
_cell.angle_beta   90.00
_cell.angle_gamma   90.00
#
_symmetry.space_group_name_H-M   'P 1'
#
loop_
_entity.id
_entity.type
_entity.pdbx_description
1 polymer ?
#
loop_
_entity_poly.entity_id
_entity_poly.type
_entity_poly.pdbx_seq_one_letter_code
_entity_poly.pdbx_strand_id
1 'polypeptide(L)'
;MNKGTAIVGFFLCFLAGMGLMYSYDRSKGVEIAGEGSAIAEGGAIASHASASIPVTSDDPTWGNPDALVTIVQFSDFQCPFCSRVEPTITRVKQEYGKENVRIVWKNQPLPFHKSARPAAEAAQAVFK
;
A
#
# COMPACT_ATOMS: atom_id res chain seq x y z
N MET A 1 -38.17 -24.33 33.67
CA MET A 1 -37.23 -23.46 32.94
C MET A 1 -37.87 -22.99 31.65
N ASN A 2 -38.18 -21.69 31.61
CA ASN A 2 -38.75 -20.98 30.49
C ASN A 2 -37.65 -20.62 29.47
N LYS A 3 -37.88 -20.93 28.20
CA LYS A 3 -36.91 -20.72 27.10
C LYS A 3 -36.36 -19.28 27.05
N GLY A 4 -37.15 -18.30 27.51
CA GLY A 4 -36.74 -16.90 27.60
C GLY A 4 -35.57 -16.64 28.57
N THR A 5 -35.50 -17.34 29.71
CA THR A 5 -34.43 -17.14 30.70
C THR A 5 -33.09 -17.66 30.18
N ALA A 6 -33.09 -18.68 29.33
CA ALA A 6 -31.87 -19.19 28.69
C ALA A 6 -31.32 -18.21 27.64
N ILE A 7 -32.20 -17.56 26.86
CA ILE A 7 -31.82 -16.57 25.86
C ILE A 7 -31.27 -15.31 26.54
N VAL A 8 -31.96 -14.81 27.56
CA VAL A 8 -31.51 -13.65 28.33
C VAL A 8 -30.16 -13.93 29.01
N GLY A 9 -29.97 -15.14 29.56
CA GLY A 9 -28.70 -15.56 30.13
C GLY A 9 -27.55 -15.62 29.11
N PHE A 10 -27.81 -16.13 27.90
CA PHE A 10 -26.79 -16.18 26.85
C PHE A 10 -26.33 -14.79 26.42
N PHE A 11 -27.26 -13.85 26.20
CA PHE A 11 -26.92 -12.48 25.82
C PHE A 11 -26.19 -11.73 26.94
N LEU A 12 -26.58 -11.94 28.20
CA LEU A 12 -25.88 -11.34 29.36
C LEU A 12 -24.44 -11.82 29.46
N CYS A 13 -24.20 -13.12 29.31
CA CYS A 13 -22.87 -13.70 29.32
C CYS A 13 -22.03 -13.21 28.12
N PHE A 14 -22.62 -13.11 26.93
CA PHE A 14 -21.91 -12.66 25.74
C PHE A 14 -21.50 -11.19 25.85
N LEU A 15 -22.39 -10.32 26.31
CA LEU A 15 -22.10 -8.89 26.51
C LEU A 15 -21.07 -8.66 27.62
N ALA A 16 -21.15 -9.41 28.71
CA ALA A 16 -20.15 -9.37 29.78
C ALA A 16 -18.76 -9.82 29.26
N GLY A 17 -18.71 -10.89 28.47
CA GLY A 17 -17.48 -11.38 27.86
C GLY A 17 -16.87 -10.36 26.89
N MET A 18 -17.69 -9.73 26.05
CA MET A 18 -17.24 -8.70 25.11
C MET A 18 -16.71 -7.45 25.83
N GLY A 19 -17.36 -7.02 26.90
CA GLY A 19 -16.91 -5.91 27.73
C GLY A 19 -15.59 -6.20 28.46
N LEU A 20 -15.43 -7.44 28.96
CA LEU A 20 -14.20 -7.87 29.62
C LEU A 20 -13.02 -7.93 28.63
N MET A 21 -13.26 -8.45 27.41
CA MET A 21 -12.25 -8.55 26.37
C MET A 21 -11.85 -7.16 25.84
N TYR A 22 -12.82 -6.25 25.65
CA TYR A 22 -12.57 -4.85 25.29
C TYR A 22 -11.78 -4.09 26.37
N SER A 23 -12.09 -4.32 27.65
CA SER A 23 -11.30 -3.77 28.76
C SER A 23 -9.90 -4.38 28.84
N TYR A 24 -9.74 -5.67 28.56
CA TYR A 24 -8.44 -6.34 28.55
C TYR A 24 -7.54 -5.76 27.45
N ASP A 25 -8.06 -5.57 26.25
CA ASP A 25 -7.34 -4.97 25.11
C ASP A 25 -6.93 -3.51 25.41
N ARG A 26 -7.82 -2.74 26.06
CA ARG A 26 -7.50 -1.38 26.55
C ARG A 26 -6.47 -1.38 27.70
N SER A 27 -6.52 -2.35 28.60
CA SER A 27 -5.58 -2.45 29.74
C SER A 27 -4.16 -2.84 29.31
N LYS A 28 -4.05 -3.51 28.15
CA LYS A 28 -2.80 -3.93 27.53
C LYS A 28 -2.11 -2.84 26.73
N GLY A 29 -2.67 -1.63 26.67
CA GLY A 29 -1.97 -0.38 26.33
C GLY A 29 -0.72 -0.57 25.48
N VAL A 30 -0.88 -1.05 24.23
CA VAL A 30 0.13 -0.74 23.23
C VAL A 30 0.02 0.76 23.07
N GLU A 31 1.06 1.48 23.53
CA GLU A 31 1.26 2.88 23.17
C GLU A 31 1.41 2.96 21.65
N ILE A 32 0.29 3.01 20.94
CA ILE A 32 0.21 3.81 19.75
C ILE A 32 0.02 5.22 20.28
N ALA A 33 1.14 5.91 20.47
CA ALA A 33 1.16 7.35 20.62
C ALA A 33 0.29 7.93 19.51
N GLY A 34 -0.85 8.49 19.91
CA GLY A 34 -1.77 9.10 18.97
C GLY A 34 -1.16 10.36 18.39
N GLU A 35 -1.41 10.57 17.10
CA GLU A 35 -1.93 11.85 16.67
C GLU A 35 -3.22 11.57 15.90
N GLY A 36 -4.30 12.14 16.42
CA GLY A 36 -5.65 11.97 15.92
C GLY A 36 -5.77 12.53 14.50
N SER A 37 -6.42 11.75 13.66
CA SER A 37 -7.01 12.20 12.41
C SER A 37 -8.07 13.27 12.71
N ALA A 38 -7.65 14.53 12.65
CA ALA A 38 -8.51 15.62 12.24
C ALA A 38 -8.41 15.70 10.72
N ILE A 39 -9.50 15.33 10.05
CA ILE A 39 -9.76 15.64 8.65
C ILE A 39 -9.79 17.16 8.49
N ALA A 40 -8.65 17.75 8.14
CA ALA A 40 -8.57 19.09 7.60
C ALA A 40 -8.61 18.99 6.08
N GLU A 41 -9.65 19.58 5.49
CA GLU A 41 -9.72 19.86 4.06
C GLU A 41 -8.55 20.76 3.65
N GLY A 42 -7.90 20.41 2.53
CA GLY A 42 -7.00 21.30 1.80
C GLY A 42 -5.60 21.43 2.39
N GLY A 43 -4.67 20.58 1.94
CA GLY A 43 -3.25 20.77 2.20
C GLY A 43 -2.43 19.66 1.58
N ALA A 44 -1.61 20.00 0.59
CA ALA A 44 -0.71 19.11 -0.14
C ALA A 44 0.01 18.14 0.79
N ILE A 45 -0.15 16.84 0.56
CA ILE A 45 0.59 15.81 1.30
C ILE A 45 2.07 15.98 0.94
N ALA A 46 2.88 16.23 1.96
CA ALA A 46 4.25 16.68 1.85
C ALA A 46 5.17 15.74 1.05
N SER A 47 6.20 16.37 0.46
CA SER A 47 7.25 15.79 -0.38
C SER A 47 7.75 14.40 0.05
N HIS A 48 7.89 13.51 -0.94
CA HIS A 48 8.51 12.17 -0.88
C HIS A 48 9.99 12.12 -0.40
N ALA A 49 10.50 13.19 0.21
CA ALA A 49 11.89 13.33 0.64
C ALA A 49 12.27 12.45 1.84
N SER A 50 11.31 11.87 2.56
CA SER A 50 11.54 10.97 3.71
C SER A 50 11.39 9.48 3.37
N ALA A 51 11.00 9.12 2.14
CA ALA A 51 10.88 7.74 1.72
C ALA A 51 12.27 7.07 1.59
N SER A 52 12.40 5.82 2.01
CA SER A 52 13.66 5.06 1.93
C SER A 52 14.15 4.84 0.50
N ILE A 53 13.24 4.92 -0.48
CA ILE A 53 13.54 4.86 -1.91
C ILE A 53 13.19 6.22 -2.52
N PRO A 54 14.19 6.99 -3.00
CA PRO A 54 13.93 8.29 -3.59
C PRO A 54 13.18 8.14 -4.92
N VAL A 55 12.19 9.00 -5.11
CA VAL A 55 11.43 9.13 -6.36
C VAL A 55 11.59 10.55 -6.88
N THR A 56 12.08 10.70 -8.11
CA THR A 56 12.33 12.01 -8.75
C THR A 56 11.51 12.16 -10.02
N SER A 57 11.62 13.33 -10.67
CA SER A 57 11.02 13.58 -11.99
C SER A 57 11.61 12.72 -13.11
N ASP A 58 12.79 12.13 -12.90
CA ASP A 58 13.45 11.26 -13.89
C ASP A 58 12.93 9.82 -13.86
N ASP A 59 12.07 9.48 -12.89
CA ASP A 59 11.48 8.16 -12.74
C ASP A 59 10.12 8.08 -13.47
N PRO A 60 9.96 7.15 -14.44
CA PRO A 60 8.68 6.96 -15.11
C PRO A 60 7.57 6.65 -14.11
N THR A 61 6.53 7.47 -14.12
CA THR A 61 5.46 7.43 -13.12
C THR A 61 4.10 7.33 -13.80
N TRP A 62 3.24 6.49 -13.24
CA TRP A 62 1.81 6.48 -13.51
C TRP A 62 1.05 6.80 -12.21
N GLY A 63 0.01 7.62 -12.28
CA GLY A 63 -0.81 8.00 -11.12
C GLY A 63 -0.47 9.38 -10.57
N ASN A 64 -1.26 9.81 -9.59
CA ASN A 64 -1.14 11.10 -8.93
C ASN A 64 0.12 11.10 -8.03
N PRO A 65 0.99 12.13 -8.06
CA PRO A 65 2.12 12.25 -7.15
C PRO A 65 1.72 12.23 -5.66
N ASP A 66 0.49 12.64 -5.33
CA ASP A 66 -0.06 12.71 -3.97
C ASP A 66 -0.92 11.48 -3.62
N ALA A 67 -0.88 10.43 -4.44
CA ALA A 67 -1.60 9.20 -4.18
C ALA A 67 -1.23 8.58 -2.83
N LEU A 68 -2.24 8.06 -2.12
CA LEU A 68 -2.09 7.49 -0.77
C LEU A 68 -1.06 6.36 -0.70
N VAL A 69 -0.93 5.58 -1.78
CA VAL A 69 0.03 4.48 -1.88
C VAL A 69 0.92 4.66 -3.10
N THR A 70 2.24 4.60 -2.89
CA THR A 70 3.24 4.57 -3.97
C THR A 70 3.90 3.20 -4.03
N ILE A 71 3.86 2.56 -5.20
CA ILE A 71 4.56 1.31 -5.50
C ILE A 71 5.77 1.63 -6.37
N VAL A 72 6.97 1.43 -5.84
CA VAL A 72 8.21 1.53 -6.62
C VAL A 72 8.60 0.15 -7.13
N GLN A 73 8.44 -0.06 -8.43
CA GLN A 73 8.68 -1.33 -9.10
C GLN A 73 10.08 -1.34 -9.72
N PHE A 74 10.97 -2.13 -9.14
CA PHE A 74 12.27 -2.46 -9.74
C PHE A 74 12.08 -3.63 -10.71
N SER A 75 12.39 -3.41 -11.99
CA SER A 75 12.04 -4.38 -13.03
C SER A 75 13.06 -4.45 -14.16
N ASP A 76 13.10 -5.61 -14.80
CA ASP A 76 14.01 -5.95 -15.90
C ASP A 76 13.19 -6.41 -17.11
N PHE A 77 13.42 -5.77 -18.26
CA PHE A 77 12.70 -6.04 -19.51
C PHE A 77 12.89 -7.46 -20.08
N GLN A 78 13.91 -8.22 -19.65
CA GLN A 78 14.12 -9.61 -20.05
C GLN A 78 13.73 -10.63 -18.98
N CYS A 79 13.35 -10.20 -17.77
CA CYS A 79 13.04 -11.11 -16.68
C CYS A 79 11.63 -11.70 -16.83
N PRO A 80 11.48 -13.04 -16.93
CA PRO A 80 10.16 -13.67 -17.04
C PRO A 80 9.31 -13.50 -15.77
N PHE A 81 9.93 -13.35 -14.59
CA PHE A 81 9.19 -13.07 -13.35
C PHE A 81 8.69 -11.63 -13.28
N CYS A 82 9.46 -10.67 -13.81
CA CYS A 82 9.00 -9.30 -13.96
C CYS A 82 7.80 -9.24 -14.90
N SER A 83 7.85 -9.93 -16.05
CA SER A 83 6.69 -10.00 -16.96
C SER A 83 5.42 -10.57 -16.30
N ARG A 84 5.56 -11.58 -15.42
CA ARG A 84 4.45 -12.19 -14.70
C ARG A 84 3.73 -11.26 -13.71
N VAL A 85 4.37 -10.17 -13.25
CA VAL A 85 3.75 -9.22 -12.31
C VAL A 85 2.87 -8.18 -13.00
N GLU A 86 3.09 -7.93 -14.30
CA GLU A 86 2.39 -6.87 -15.06
C GLU A 86 0.85 -7.01 -15.06
N PRO A 87 0.26 -8.21 -15.16
CA PRO A 87 -1.20 -8.37 -15.00
C PRO A 87 -1.70 -7.96 -13.61
N THR A 88 -0.94 -8.22 -12.55
CA THR A 88 -1.28 -7.81 -11.19
C THR A 88 -1.18 -6.30 -11.03
N ILE A 89 -0.12 -5.68 -11.56
CA ILE A 89 0.00 -4.21 -11.59
C ILE A 89 -1.15 -3.58 -12.37
N THR A 90 -1.54 -4.18 -13.50
CA THR A 90 -2.69 -3.73 -14.29
C THR A 90 -3.98 -3.80 -13.48
N ARG A 91 -4.21 -4.89 -12.75
CA ARG A 91 -5.38 -5.01 -11.86
C ARG A 91 -5.37 -3.95 -10.77
N VAL A 92 -4.23 -3.70 -10.12
CA VAL A 92 -4.09 -2.64 -9.10
C VAL A 92 -4.45 -1.27 -9.69
N LYS A 93 -3.94 -0.94 -10.89
CA LYS A 93 -4.28 0.31 -11.59
C LYS A 93 -5.78 0.44 -11.84
N GLN A 94 -6.44 -0.65 -12.23
CA GLN A 94 -7.88 -0.68 -12.53
C GLN A 94 -8.74 -0.60 -11.26
N GLU A 95 -8.35 -1.29 -10.20
CA GLU A 95 -9.14 -1.43 -8.98
C GLU A 95 -9.10 -0.17 -8.11
N TYR A 96 -7.94 0.52 -8.05
CA TYR A 96 -7.76 1.67 -7.16
C TYR A 96 -7.66 3.02 -7.89
N GLY A 97 -7.31 3.02 -9.18
CA GLY A 97 -7.21 4.25 -9.97
C GLY A 97 -5.99 5.13 -9.64
N LYS A 98 -5.82 6.17 -10.46
CA LYS A 98 -4.66 7.08 -10.42
C LYS A 98 -4.62 7.96 -9.18
N GLU A 99 -5.76 8.26 -8.59
CA GLU A 99 -5.85 9.14 -7.41
C GLU A 99 -5.38 8.45 -6.12
N ASN A 100 -5.55 7.12 -6.03
CA ASN A 100 -5.23 6.38 -4.82
C ASN A 100 -3.90 5.63 -4.90
N VAL A 101 -3.48 5.25 -6.12
CA VAL A 101 -2.23 4.49 -6.33
C VAL A 101 -1.34 5.16 -7.37
N ARG A 102 -0.07 5.34 -6.99
CA ARG A 102 1.03 5.72 -7.87
C ARG A 102 1.94 4.53 -8.11
N ILE A 103 2.30 4.29 -9.38
CA ILE A 103 3.27 3.27 -9.77
C ILE A 103 4.50 3.98 -10.35
N VAL A 104 5.67 3.70 -9.81
CA VAL A 104 6.96 4.27 -10.23
C VAL A 104 7.83 3.14 -10.74
N TRP A 105 8.37 3.29 -11.95
CA TRP A 105 9.30 2.32 -12.54
C TRP A 105 10.75 2.65 -12.20
N LYS A 106 11.54 1.64 -11.84
CA LYS A 106 13.00 1.72 -11.77
C LYS A 106 13.63 0.54 -12.51
N ASN A 107 14.59 0.83 -13.38
CA ASN A 107 15.31 -0.19 -14.14
C ASN A 107 16.22 -1.00 -13.21
N GLN A 108 16.12 -2.33 -13.26
CA GLN A 108 17.00 -3.26 -12.53
C GLN A 108 17.57 -4.34 -13.47
N PRO A 109 18.41 -3.97 -14.45
CA PRO A 109 18.92 -4.90 -15.44
C PRO A 109 19.88 -5.91 -14.80
N LEU A 110 19.51 -7.19 -14.84
CA LEU A 110 20.31 -8.27 -14.26
C LEU A 110 21.51 -8.59 -15.16
N PRO A 111 22.71 -8.83 -14.59
CA PRO A 111 23.94 -8.95 -15.37
C PRO A 111 23.98 -10.17 -16.30
N PHE A 112 23.15 -11.17 -16.07
CA PHE A 112 23.02 -12.36 -16.91
C PHE A 112 21.96 -12.23 -18.03
N HIS A 113 21.20 -11.13 -18.06
CA HIS A 113 20.27 -10.81 -19.14
C HIS A 113 20.96 -9.90 -20.17
N LYS A 114 21.39 -10.50 -21.30
CA LYS A 114 22.26 -9.87 -22.30
C LYS A 114 21.72 -8.55 -22.87
N SER A 115 20.41 -8.41 -22.99
CA SER A 115 19.76 -7.20 -23.54
C SER A 115 19.04 -6.37 -22.48
N ALA A 116 19.07 -6.74 -21.19
CA ALA A 116 18.39 -5.99 -20.14
C ALA A 116 18.92 -4.57 -20.00
N ARG A 117 20.25 -4.41 -20.01
CA ARG A 117 20.91 -3.09 -19.92
C ARG A 117 20.59 -2.21 -21.15
N PRO A 118 20.82 -2.66 -22.40
CA PRO A 118 20.40 -1.91 -23.58
C PRO A 118 18.91 -1.57 -23.60
N ALA A 119 18.04 -2.48 -23.17
CA ALA A 119 16.60 -2.22 -23.11
C ALA A 119 16.24 -1.16 -22.06
N ALA A 120 16.87 -1.20 -20.89
CA ALA A 120 16.70 -0.19 -19.85
C ALA A 120 17.15 1.20 -20.32
N GLU A 121 18.31 1.28 -20.99
CA GLU A 121 18.83 2.52 -21.57
C GLU A 121 17.90 3.06 -22.66
N ALA A 122 17.43 2.21 -23.57
CA ALA A 122 16.48 2.59 -24.61
C ALA A 122 15.15 3.08 -24.01
N ALA A 123 14.61 2.40 -23.00
CA ALA A 123 13.39 2.82 -22.31
C ALA A 123 13.56 4.18 -21.63
N GLN A 124 14.70 4.40 -20.94
CA GLN A 124 14.99 5.68 -20.31
C GLN A 124 15.15 6.80 -21.34
N ALA A 125 15.74 6.52 -22.50
CA ALA A 125 15.92 7.50 -23.57
C ALA A 125 14.59 7.93 -24.22
N VAL A 126 13.57 7.06 -24.24
CA VAL A 126 12.22 7.40 -24.73
C VAL A 126 11.41 8.18 -23.70
N PHE A 127 11.64 7.93 -22.41
CA PHE A 127 10.95 8.63 -21.34
C PHE A 127 11.42 10.08 -21.15
N LYS A 128 12.72 10.33 -21.33
CA LYS A 128 13.33 11.66 -21.27
C LYS A 128 13.01 12.50 -22.49
#